data_AF-A0A2A5GDZ2-F1
#
_entry.id   AF-A0A2A5GDZ2-F1
#
_cell.length_a   1.000
_cell.length_b   1.000
_cell.length_c   1.000
_cell.angle_alpha   90.00
_cell.angle_beta   90.00
_cell.angle_gamma   90.00
#
_symmetry.space_group_name_H-M   'P 1'
#
loop_
_entity.id
_entity.type
_entity.pdbx_description
1 polymer ?
#
loop_
_entity_poly.entity_id
_entity_poly.type
_entity_poly.pdbx_seq_one_letter_code
_entity_poly.pdbx_strand_id
1 'polypeptide(L)'
;MKFRTKTLLILTTAFLLNCNGKQNQTEKRIEKIAEVKTDSIVKATASIKEESKSEITRPCDFRILKETDSLLQLNTELDEQDYLKFIVNMRIDCANNVEYSQWNNELIFKMLEKRPKMFVTFLSRFSTKTRSNEKTDFILKELRNPIHDGIELNKILNRLGEITTVDSRLKELVYASINKAIEKNK
;
A
#
# COMPACT_ATOMS: atom_id res chain seq x y z
N MET A 1 -57.37 20.17 -1.77
CA MET A 1 -57.16 20.59 -0.36
C MET A 1 -55.66 20.67 -0.08
N LYS A 2 -55.15 21.87 0.20
CA LYS A 2 -53.74 22.13 0.57
C LYS A 2 -53.74 22.61 2.01
N PHE A 3 -53.06 21.91 2.92
CA PHE A 3 -52.79 22.43 4.26
C PHE A 3 -51.32 22.84 4.36
N ARG A 4 -51.13 24.16 4.47
CA ARG A 4 -49.92 24.79 4.96
C ARG A 4 -50.04 24.84 6.49
N THR A 5 -48.97 24.49 7.19
CA THR A 5 -48.75 25.02 8.54
C THR A 5 -47.26 25.33 8.70
N LYS A 6 -46.96 26.62 8.74
CA LYS A 6 -45.70 27.19 9.23
C LYS A 6 -45.89 27.38 10.74
N THR A 7 -44.93 26.96 11.56
CA THR A 7 -44.56 27.73 12.76
C THR A 7 -43.07 27.55 13.04
N LEU A 8 -42.46 28.69 13.33
CA LEU A 8 -41.05 29.00 13.49
C LEU A 8 -40.82 29.34 14.98
N LEU A 9 -39.72 28.87 15.58
CA LEU A 9 -39.11 29.37 16.82
C LEU A 9 -37.69 28.74 16.85
N ILE A 10 -36.56 29.40 16.53
CA ILE A 10 -35.84 30.54 17.14
C ILE A 10 -35.69 30.41 18.66
N LEU A 11 -34.46 30.07 19.11
CA LEU A 11 -33.72 30.65 20.25
C LEU A 11 -32.29 30.05 20.18
N THR A 12 -31.25 30.76 19.72
CA THR A 12 -30.32 31.65 20.48
C THR A 12 -29.61 30.93 21.64
N THR A 13 -28.32 31.01 21.94
CA THR A 13 -27.12 31.73 21.46
C THR A 13 -25.96 31.30 22.40
N ALA A 14 -24.72 31.46 21.95
CA ALA A 14 -23.55 31.84 22.74
C ALA A 14 -22.97 30.86 23.79
N PHE A 15 -21.89 30.17 23.40
CA PHE A 15 -20.75 29.89 24.28
C PHE A 15 -19.44 30.01 23.46
N LEU A 16 -19.03 31.25 23.19
CA LEU A 16 -17.65 31.59 22.78
C LEU A 16 -17.12 32.65 23.75
N LEU A 17 -16.93 32.23 24.99
CA LEU A 17 -15.96 32.77 25.93
C LEU A 17 -14.68 31.94 25.72
N ASN A 18 -13.44 32.40 25.76
CA ASN A 18 -12.84 33.67 26.14
C ASN A 18 -11.32 33.39 26.02
N CYS A 19 -10.61 34.02 25.10
CA CYS A 19 -9.14 34.04 25.11
C CYS A 19 -8.64 35.40 24.61
N ASN A 20 -8.53 36.35 25.53
CA ASN A 20 -7.50 37.38 25.45
C ASN A 20 -7.07 37.75 26.87
N GLY A 21 -5.80 37.52 27.20
CA GLY A 21 -5.29 37.82 28.54
C GLY A 21 -3.81 37.56 28.75
N LYS A 22 -3.00 38.58 28.41
CA LYS A 22 -1.75 39.02 29.05
C LYS A 22 -0.41 38.38 28.63
N GLN A 23 0.34 39.20 27.88
CA GLN A 23 1.80 39.31 27.89
C GLN A 23 2.36 39.72 29.26
N ASN A 24 3.68 39.51 29.41
CA ASN A 24 4.62 40.11 30.36
C ASN A 24 4.76 39.47 31.75
N GLN A 25 5.56 38.40 31.85
CA GLN A 25 6.55 38.21 32.93
C GLN A 25 7.43 36.96 32.73
N THR A 26 8.34 36.91 31.75
CA THR A 26 9.45 35.92 31.81
C THR A 26 10.71 36.31 31.03
N GLU A 27 10.98 37.60 30.87
CA GLU A 27 12.21 38.10 30.21
C GLU A 27 13.36 38.45 31.18
N LYS A 28 13.32 37.97 32.44
CA LYS A 28 14.36 38.28 33.45
C LYS A 28 14.98 37.08 34.17
N ARG A 29 15.01 35.90 33.52
CA ARG A 29 15.69 34.71 34.06
C ARG A 29 16.66 34.01 33.09
N ILE A 30 16.92 34.58 31.91
CA ILE A 30 17.78 33.98 30.88
C ILE A 30 19.26 34.44 30.98
N GLU A 31 19.62 35.37 31.87
CA GLU A 31 20.98 35.93 31.93
C GLU A 31 21.89 35.36 33.04
N LYS A 32 21.52 34.23 33.66
CA LYS A 32 22.34 33.62 34.73
C LYS A 32 22.44 32.08 34.72
N ILE A 33 22.32 31.48 33.54
CA ILE A 33 22.74 30.08 33.29
C ILE A 33 23.49 30.03 31.95
N ALA A 34 24.38 31.00 31.76
CA ALA A 34 25.35 31.02 30.67
C ALA A 34 26.74 30.93 31.30
N GLU A 35 27.03 29.78 31.90
CA GLU A 35 28.38 29.27 32.15
C GLU A 35 28.20 27.90 32.84
N VAL A 36 28.99 26.91 32.43
CA VAL A 36 28.99 25.53 32.92
C VAL A 36 27.94 24.60 32.27
N LYS A 37 28.15 24.29 30.98
CA LYS A 37 28.15 22.90 30.43
C LYS A 37 28.48 22.91 28.93
N THR A 38 29.73 23.21 28.62
CA THR A 38 30.30 23.20 27.25
C THR A 38 31.24 22.02 27.00
N ASP A 39 31.02 20.85 27.62
CA ASP A 39 31.87 19.67 27.40
C ASP A 39 31.10 18.36 27.17
N SER A 40 29.84 18.41 26.71
CA SER A 40 29.08 17.16 26.42
C SER A 40 28.29 17.16 25.12
N ILE A 41 28.50 18.15 24.23
CA ILE A 41 27.82 18.23 22.92
C ILE A 41 28.83 18.07 21.77
N VAL A 42 29.80 17.16 21.92
CA VAL A 42 30.71 16.74 20.83
C VAL A 42 30.59 15.23 20.54
N LYS A 43 29.68 14.51 21.22
CA LYS A 43 29.55 13.05 21.08
C LYS A 43 28.11 12.55 20.88
N ALA A 44 27.31 13.30 20.11
CA ALA A 44 25.94 12.91 19.77
C ALA A 44 25.47 13.35 18.37
N THR A 45 26.40 13.56 17.43
CA THR A 45 26.11 13.83 16.01
C THR A 45 26.84 12.90 15.04
N ALA A 46 27.28 11.73 15.54
CA ALA A 46 27.91 10.67 14.75
C ALA A 46 27.11 9.36 14.77
N SER A 47 25.81 9.41 15.02
CA SER A 47 24.94 8.24 14.97
C SER A 47 23.67 8.56 14.22
N ILE A 48 23.25 7.62 13.38
CA ILE A 48 22.09 7.65 12.48
C ILE A 48 22.35 8.39 11.16
N LYS A 49 23.38 7.93 10.44
CA LYS A 49 23.34 7.86 8.98
C LYS A 49 23.81 6.48 8.52
N GLU A 50 23.24 5.43 9.11
CA GLU A 50 23.16 4.15 8.41
C GLU A 50 21.94 4.24 7.50
N GLU A 51 22.17 4.81 6.31
CA GLU A 51 21.39 4.40 5.15
C GLU A 51 21.61 2.90 5.03
N SER A 52 20.62 2.13 5.48
CA SER A 52 20.59 0.69 5.30
C SER A 52 20.77 0.44 3.82
N LYS A 53 21.98 -0.02 3.49
CA LYS A 53 22.39 -0.41 2.15
C LYS A 53 21.33 -1.38 1.67
N SER A 54 20.44 -0.93 0.78
CA SER A 54 19.29 -1.72 0.33
C SER A 54 19.85 -3.03 -0.19
N GLU A 55 19.63 -4.11 0.55
CA GLU A 55 20.14 -5.42 0.21
C GLU A 55 19.63 -5.72 -1.19
N ILE A 56 20.54 -5.74 -2.16
CA ILE A 56 20.19 -5.95 -3.57
C ILE A 56 19.52 -7.31 -3.62
N THR A 57 18.21 -7.27 -3.75
CA THR A 57 17.38 -8.44 -3.72
C THR A 57 17.69 -9.25 -4.97
N ARG A 58 18.27 -10.44 -4.80
CA ARG A 58 18.46 -11.35 -5.93
C ARG A 58 17.08 -11.71 -6.46
N PRO A 59 16.81 -11.55 -7.77
CA PRO A 59 15.53 -11.96 -8.31
C PRO A 59 15.38 -13.47 -8.25
N CYS A 60 14.14 -13.94 -8.38
CA CYS A 60 13.79 -15.36 -8.27
C CYS A 60 14.10 -15.97 -6.88
N ASP A 61 14.09 -15.17 -5.81
CA ASP A 61 14.38 -15.62 -4.46
C ASP A 61 13.13 -16.23 -3.82
N PHE A 62 13.18 -17.54 -3.57
CA PHE A 62 12.12 -18.28 -2.87
C PHE A 62 11.90 -17.79 -1.43
N ARG A 63 12.89 -17.17 -0.78
CA ARG A 63 12.73 -16.62 0.57
C ARG A 63 11.67 -15.53 0.57
N ILE A 64 11.64 -14.69 -0.46
CA ILE A 64 10.64 -13.61 -0.59
C ILE A 64 9.25 -14.17 -0.85
N LEU A 65 9.13 -15.22 -1.69
CA LEU A 65 7.85 -15.89 -1.90
C LEU A 65 7.34 -16.50 -0.59
N LYS A 66 8.21 -17.17 0.17
CA LYS A 66 7.89 -17.76 1.47
C LYS A 66 7.50 -16.71 2.51
N GLU A 67 8.23 -15.61 2.60
CA GLU A 67 7.92 -14.49 3.50
C GLU A 67 6.56 -13.87 3.16
N THR A 68 6.32 -13.59 1.88
CA THR A 68 5.05 -13.05 1.38
C THR A 68 3.88 -13.99 1.69
N ASP A 69 4.04 -15.29 1.43
CA ASP A 69 3.02 -16.29 1.73
C ASP A 69 2.74 -16.38 3.24
N SER A 70 3.79 -16.35 4.07
CA SER A 70 3.65 -16.40 5.53
C SER A 70 2.83 -15.21 6.05
N LEU A 71 3.13 -14.00 5.57
CA LEU A 71 2.37 -12.79 5.93
C LEU A 71 0.91 -12.88 5.47
N LEU A 72 0.66 -13.38 4.26
CA LEU A 72 -0.69 -13.60 3.75
C LEU A 72 -1.44 -14.64 4.58
N GLN A 73 -0.82 -15.76 4.96
CA GLN A 73 -1.44 -16.81 5.77
C GLN A 73 -1.85 -16.30 7.16
N LEU A 74 -1.02 -15.44 7.78
CA LEU A 74 -1.31 -14.82 9.07
C LEU A 74 -2.39 -13.73 9.01
N ASN A 75 -2.94 -13.43 7.82
CA ASN A 75 -3.82 -12.29 7.57
C ASN A 75 -3.19 -10.93 7.95
N THR A 76 -1.86 -10.88 8.01
CA THR A 76 -1.12 -9.63 8.19
C THR A 76 -1.30 -8.75 6.97
N GLU A 77 -1.48 -7.45 7.18
CA GLU A 77 -1.58 -6.50 6.09
C GLU A 77 -0.18 -6.27 5.49
N LEU A 78 -0.02 -6.68 4.23
CA LEU A 78 1.19 -6.38 3.46
C LEU A 78 1.27 -4.87 3.21
N ASP A 79 2.40 -4.27 3.55
CA ASP A 79 2.65 -2.86 3.32
C ASP A 79 3.26 -2.58 1.93
N GLU A 80 3.51 -1.31 1.59
CA GLU A 80 4.12 -0.96 0.30
C GLU A 80 5.50 -1.59 0.08
N GLN A 81 6.27 -1.84 1.12
CA GLN A 81 7.59 -2.47 1.01
C GLN A 81 7.47 -3.97 0.72
N ASP A 82 6.50 -4.65 1.33
CA ASP A 82 6.24 -6.06 1.04
C ASP A 82 5.81 -6.25 -0.42
N TYR A 83 4.88 -5.43 -0.90
CA TYR A 83 4.50 -5.40 -2.31
C TYR A 83 5.71 -5.09 -3.20
N LEU A 84 6.53 -4.10 -2.85
CA LEU A 84 7.71 -3.75 -3.64
C LEU A 84 8.67 -4.92 -3.74
N LYS A 85 9.05 -5.53 -2.61
CA LYS A 85 9.94 -6.69 -2.55
C LYS A 85 9.41 -7.84 -3.41
N PHE A 86 8.13 -8.14 -3.32
CA PHE A 86 7.50 -9.17 -4.14
C PHE A 86 7.55 -8.82 -5.65
N ILE A 87 7.16 -7.60 -6.03
CA ILE A 87 7.14 -7.18 -7.44
C ILE A 87 8.54 -7.14 -8.07
N VAL A 88 9.56 -6.67 -7.35
CA VAL A 88 10.94 -6.63 -7.87
C VAL A 88 11.59 -8.00 -7.94
N ASN A 89 11.14 -8.96 -7.11
CA ASN A 89 11.62 -10.34 -7.15
C ASN A 89 11.23 -11.07 -8.44
N MET A 90 10.10 -10.68 -9.05
CA MET A 90 9.64 -11.26 -10.31
C MET A 90 10.49 -10.81 -11.50
N ARG A 91 10.98 -11.76 -12.29
CA ARG A 91 11.53 -11.47 -13.62
C ARG A 91 11.16 -12.55 -14.62
N ILE A 92 11.18 -12.19 -15.90
CA ILE A 92 10.83 -13.10 -16.99
C ILE A 92 11.79 -14.30 -17.08
N ASP A 93 13.06 -14.14 -16.69
CA ASP A 93 14.04 -15.21 -16.63
C ASP A 93 13.80 -16.21 -15.47
N CYS A 94 12.98 -15.85 -14.48
CA CYS A 94 12.54 -16.79 -13.44
C CYS A 94 11.55 -17.85 -13.98
N ALA A 95 10.98 -17.64 -15.17
CA ALA A 95 9.98 -18.53 -15.77
C ALA A 95 10.51 -19.96 -16.07
N ASN A 96 11.84 -20.13 -16.12
CA ASN A 96 12.46 -21.44 -16.34
C ASN A 96 12.42 -22.35 -15.10
N ASN A 97 12.11 -21.80 -13.91
CA ASN A 97 11.91 -22.57 -12.70
C ASN A 97 10.41 -22.77 -12.50
N VAL A 98 9.95 -24.01 -12.65
CA VAL A 98 8.52 -24.37 -12.64
C VAL A 98 7.92 -24.09 -11.28
N GLU A 99 8.60 -24.49 -10.20
CA GLU A 99 8.14 -24.34 -8.83
C GLU A 99 8.04 -22.86 -8.44
N TYR A 100 9.04 -22.06 -8.83
CA TYR A 100 9.03 -20.61 -8.61
C TYR A 100 7.87 -19.97 -9.37
N SER A 101 7.68 -20.33 -10.64
CA SER A 101 6.64 -19.75 -11.48
C SER A 101 5.25 -20.07 -10.95
N GLN A 102 5.02 -21.32 -10.57
CA GLN A 102 3.77 -21.76 -9.97
C GLN A 102 3.49 -21.02 -8.65
N TRP A 103 4.46 -20.96 -7.74
CA TRP A 103 4.27 -20.30 -6.45
C TRP A 103 4.11 -18.78 -6.60
N ASN A 104 4.87 -18.15 -7.49
CA ASN A 104 4.73 -16.74 -7.79
C ASN A 104 3.36 -16.41 -8.38
N ASN A 105 2.88 -17.21 -9.35
CA ASN A 105 1.54 -17.08 -9.91
C ASN A 105 0.47 -17.18 -8.82
N GLU A 106 0.53 -18.20 -7.98
CA GLU A 106 -0.39 -18.39 -6.85
C GLU A 106 -0.40 -17.16 -5.90
N LEU A 107 0.77 -16.61 -5.58
CA LEU A 107 0.87 -15.45 -4.70
C LEU A 107 0.28 -14.18 -5.31
N ILE A 108 0.41 -13.97 -6.63
CA ILE A 108 -0.27 -12.88 -7.32
C ILE A 108 -1.79 -12.97 -7.08
N PHE A 109 -2.38 -14.15 -7.27
CA PHE A 109 -3.81 -14.37 -7.04
C PHE A 109 -4.19 -14.21 -5.56
N LYS A 110 -3.40 -14.73 -4.62
CA LYS A 110 -3.65 -14.57 -3.17
C LYS A 110 -3.63 -13.10 -2.75
N MET A 111 -2.66 -12.31 -3.22
CA MET A 111 -2.58 -10.88 -2.91
C MET A 111 -3.80 -10.12 -3.47
N LEU A 112 -4.15 -10.41 -4.73
CA LEU A 112 -5.30 -9.82 -5.41
C LEU A 112 -6.61 -10.21 -4.74
N GLU A 113 -6.77 -11.47 -4.36
CA GLU A 113 -7.93 -11.96 -3.62
C GLU A 113 -8.03 -11.22 -2.29
N LYS A 114 -6.98 -11.21 -1.46
CA LYS A 114 -7.06 -10.66 -0.10
C LYS A 114 -7.26 -9.15 -0.07
N ARG A 115 -6.54 -8.38 -0.89
CA ARG A 115 -6.53 -6.91 -0.84
C ARG A 115 -6.52 -6.29 -2.25
N PRO A 116 -7.60 -6.46 -3.03
CA PRO A 116 -7.63 -6.05 -4.45
C PRO A 116 -7.38 -4.56 -4.65
N LYS A 117 -7.90 -3.70 -3.76
CA LYS A 117 -7.68 -2.24 -3.84
C LYS A 117 -6.21 -1.88 -3.68
N MET A 118 -5.53 -2.48 -2.69
CA MET A 118 -4.12 -2.21 -2.45
C MET A 118 -3.26 -2.72 -3.60
N PHE A 119 -3.54 -3.94 -4.08
CA PHE A 119 -2.85 -4.53 -5.22
C PHE A 119 -2.89 -3.63 -6.46
N VAL A 120 -4.09 -3.19 -6.88
CA VAL A 120 -4.26 -2.32 -8.05
C VAL A 120 -3.61 -0.95 -7.83
N THR A 121 -3.78 -0.36 -6.65
CA THR A 121 -3.19 0.95 -6.31
C THR A 121 -1.67 0.89 -6.34
N PHE A 122 -1.08 -0.15 -5.74
CA PHE A 122 0.36 -0.35 -5.72
C PHE A 122 0.90 -0.52 -7.13
N LEU A 123 0.28 -1.39 -7.94
CA LEU A 123 0.75 -1.67 -9.30
C LEU A 123 0.70 -0.41 -10.19
N SER A 124 -0.33 0.42 -10.05
CA SER A 124 -0.44 1.71 -10.73
C SER A 124 0.69 2.67 -10.35
N ARG A 125 0.94 2.81 -9.04
CA ARG A 125 2.04 3.65 -8.53
C ARG A 125 3.40 3.13 -8.98
N PHE A 126 3.60 1.82 -8.96
CA PHE A 126 4.85 1.18 -9.39
C PHE A 126 5.15 1.46 -10.87
N SER A 127 4.18 1.23 -11.76
CA SER A 127 4.33 1.53 -13.19
C SER A 127 4.62 3.01 -13.43
N THR A 128 3.88 3.90 -12.77
CA THR A 128 4.07 5.36 -12.89
C THR A 128 5.46 5.78 -12.42
N LYS A 129 5.91 5.27 -11.26
CA LYS A 129 7.20 5.62 -10.65
C LYS A 129 8.39 5.11 -11.47
N THR A 130 8.29 3.89 -12.00
CA THR A 130 9.35 3.28 -12.80
C THR A 130 9.34 3.72 -14.26
N ARG A 131 8.25 4.38 -14.71
CA ARG A 131 7.99 4.70 -16.13
C ARG A 131 8.08 3.47 -17.02
N SER A 132 7.76 2.30 -16.48
CA SER A 132 7.83 1.01 -17.17
C SER A 132 6.59 0.19 -16.86
N ASN A 133 6.01 -0.41 -17.89
CA ASN A 133 4.88 -1.33 -17.77
C ASN A 133 5.32 -2.80 -17.73
N GLU A 134 6.62 -3.11 -17.81
CA GLU A 134 7.10 -4.50 -17.93
C GLU A 134 6.54 -5.41 -16.83
N LYS A 135 6.62 -4.98 -15.56
CA LYS A 135 6.08 -5.77 -14.43
C LYS A 135 4.56 -5.85 -14.47
N THR A 136 3.88 -4.75 -14.82
CA THR A 136 2.43 -4.73 -14.97
C THR A 136 1.98 -5.70 -16.05
N ASP A 137 2.60 -5.66 -17.22
CA ASP A 137 2.28 -6.54 -18.36
C ASP A 137 2.57 -8.01 -18.03
N PHE A 138 3.66 -8.28 -17.31
CA PHE A 138 3.97 -9.60 -16.77
C PHE A 138 2.85 -10.08 -15.84
N ILE A 139 2.45 -9.28 -14.85
CA ILE A 139 1.37 -9.64 -13.91
C ILE A 139 0.04 -9.85 -14.65
N LEU A 140 -0.32 -8.97 -15.59
CA LEU A 140 -1.53 -9.14 -16.40
C LEU A 140 -1.46 -10.42 -17.26
N LYS A 141 -0.26 -10.84 -17.69
CA LYS A 141 -0.07 -12.13 -18.35
C LYS A 141 -0.30 -13.29 -17.37
N GLU A 142 0.26 -13.25 -16.17
CA GLU A 142 0.05 -14.27 -15.14
C GLU A 142 -1.42 -14.39 -14.76
N LEU A 143 -2.12 -13.27 -14.56
CA LEU A 143 -3.55 -13.25 -14.24
C LEU A 143 -4.44 -13.87 -15.34
N ARG A 144 -4.02 -13.82 -16.60
CA ARG A 144 -4.72 -14.45 -17.75
C ARG A 144 -4.46 -15.95 -17.87
N ASN A 145 -3.52 -16.49 -17.08
CA ASN A 145 -3.04 -17.86 -17.15
C ASN A 145 -2.80 -18.39 -15.72
N PRO A 146 -3.85 -18.58 -14.91
CA PRO A 146 -3.71 -19.27 -13.62
C PRO A 146 -3.08 -20.64 -13.84
N ILE A 147 -2.08 -20.98 -13.05
CA ILE A 147 -1.37 -22.26 -13.15
C ILE A 147 -2.07 -23.35 -12.31
N HIS A 148 -2.83 -22.97 -11.28
CA HIS A 148 -3.42 -23.88 -10.31
C HIS A 148 -4.96 -23.77 -10.27
N ASP A 149 -5.64 -24.93 -10.24
CA ASP A 149 -7.11 -25.02 -10.33
C ASP A 149 -7.84 -24.52 -9.07
N GLY A 150 -7.16 -24.48 -7.92
CA GLY A 150 -7.75 -24.01 -6.65
C GLY A 150 -7.93 -22.49 -6.53
N ILE A 151 -7.76 -21.72 -7.62
CA ILE A 151 -7.91 -20.27 -7.61
C ILE A 151 -9.39 -19.91 -7.81
N GLU A 152 -9.99 -19.25 -6.82
CA GLU A 152 -11.39 -18.80 -6.83
C GLU A 152 -11.62 -17.56 -7.72
N LEU A 153 -11.46 -17.71 -9.05
CA LEU A 153 -11.48 -16.60 -10.00
C LEU A 153 -12.76 -15.74 -9.94
N ASN A 154 -13.94 -16.36 -9.78
CA ASN A 154 -15.21 -15.64 -9.68
C ASN A 154 -15.28 -14.77 -8.41
N LYS A 155 -14.75 -15.27 -7.30
CA LYS A 155 -14.67 -14.52 -6.04
C LYS A 155 -13.75 -13.31 -6.19
N ILE A 156 -12.59 -13.50 -6.83
CA ILE A 156 -11.65 -12.40 -7.13
C ILE A 156 -12.33 -11.34 -8.01
N LEU A 157 -13.03 -11.76 -9.06
CA LEU A 157 -13.73 -10.87 -9.99
C LEU A 157 -14.80 -10.03 -9.30
N ASN A 158 -15.60 -10.65 -8.43
CA ASN A 158 -16.64 -9.95 -7.65
C ASN A 158 -16.03 -8.88 -6.75
N ARG A 159 -14.97 -9.23 -5.99
CA ARG A 159 -14.27 -8.28 -5.12
C ARG A 159 -13.61 -7.16 -5.92
N LEU A 160 -13.11 -7.43 -7.12
CA LEU A 160 -12.62 -6.39 -8.03
C LEU A 160 -13.74 -5.46 -8.48
N GLY A 161 -14.94 -5.97 -8.74
CA GLY A 161 -16.11 -5.15 -9.07
C GLY A 161 -16.40 -4.09 -8.00
N GLU A 162 -16.29 -4.47 -6.73
CA GLU A 162 -16.63 -3.65 -5.56
C GLU A 162 -15.62 -2.54 -5.22
N ILE A 163 -14.36 -2.65 -5.63
CA ILE A 163 -13.34 -1.67 -5.23
C ILE A 163 -13.41 -0.37 -6.05
N THR A 164 -13.11 0.75 -5.40
CA THR A 164 -12.81 2.02 -6.07
C THR A 164 -11.29 2.27 -6.05
N THR A 165 -10.74 2.78 -7.16
CA THR A 165 -9.33 3.13 -7.30
C THR A 165 -9.17 4.37 -8.16
N VAL A 166 -8.04 5.06 -8.02
CA VAL A 166 -7.68 6.23 -8.84
C VAL A 166 -7.37 5.82 -10.29
N ASP A 167 -6.79 4.63 -10.48
CA ASP A 167 -6.44 4.10 -11.79
C ASP A 167 -7.51 3.13 -12.30
N SER A 168 -8.61 3.68 -12.83
CA SER A 168 -9.71 2.90 -13.39
C SER A 168 -9.26 2.04 -14.57
N ARG A 169 -8.34 2.54 -15.39
CA ARG A 169 -7.81 1.80 -16.54
C ARG A 169 -7.07 0.53 -16.09
N LEU A 170 -6.18 0.62 -15.10
CA LEU A 170 -5.49 -0.56 -14.61
C LEU A 170 -6.45 -1.55 -13.95
N LYS A 171 -7.45 -1.05 -13.19
CA LYS A 171 -8.52 -1.89 -12.66
C LYS A 171 -9.22 -2.68 -13.77
N GLU A 172 -9.60 -2.02 -14.86
CA GLU A 172 -10.25 -2.66 -16.01
C GLU A 172 -9.36 -3.71 -16.67
N LEU A 173 -8.06 -3.45 -16.80
CA LEU A 173 -7.10 -4.41 -17.34
C LEU A 173 -6.95 -5.65 -16.45
N VAL A 174 -6.90 -5.46 -15.14
CA VAL A 174 -6.87 -6.56 -14.15
C VAL A 174 -8.18 -7.34 -14.22
N TYR A 175 -9.32 -6.66 -14.23
CA TYR A 175 -10.64 -7.28 -14.35
C TYR A 175 -10.79 -8.10 -15.63
N ALA A 176 -10.41 -7.54 -16.77
CA ALA A 176 -10.41 -8.23 -18.07
C ALA A 176 -9.46 -9.44 -18.09
N SER A 177 -8.33 -9.35 -17.38
CA SER A 177 -7.37 -10.46 -17.27
C SER A 177 -7.97 -11.66 -16.52
N ILE A 178 -8.67 -11.41 -15.42
CA ILE A 178 -9.40 -12.46 -14.67
C ILE A 178 -10.54 -13.04 -15.49
N ASN A 179 -11.33 -12.21 -16.17
CA ASN A 179 -12.40 -12.71 -17.06
C ASN A 179 -11.86 -13.64 -18.14
N LYS A 180 -10.74 -13.28 -18.76
CA LYS A 180 -10.11 -14.13 -19.76
C LYS A 180 -9.61 -15.46 -19.19
N ALA A 181 -9.16 -15.48 -17.93
CA ALA A 181 -8.82 -16.72 -17.25
C ALA A 181 -10.07 -17.58 -16.99
N ILE A 182 -11.20 -16.98 -16.62
CA ILE A 182 -12.48 -17.70 -16.44
C ILE A 182 -12.94 -18.31 -17.76
N GLU A 183 -12.90 -17.54 -18.86
CA GLU A 183 -13.31 -18.01 -20.19
C GLU A 183 -12.50 -19.21 -20.69
N LYS A 184 -11.21 -19.29 -20.36
CA LYS A 184 -10.35 -20.41 -20.75
C LYS A 184 -10.60 -21.70 -19.96
N ASN A 185 -11.15 -21.58 -18.75
CA ASN A 185 -11.37 -22.69 -17.82
C ASN A 185 -12.84 -23.15 -17.77
N LYS A 186 -13.68 -22.67 -18.70
CA LYS A 186 -15.05 -23.15 -18.94
C LYS A 186 -15.04 -24.21 -20.03
#